data_AF-A0A1Y1QIU3-F1
#
_entry.id   AF-A0A1Y1QIU3-F1
#
_cell.length_a   1.000
_cell.length_b   1.000
_cell.length_c   1.000
_cell.angle_alpha   90.00
_cell.angle_beta   90.00
_cell.angle_gamma   90.00
#
_symmetry.space_group_name_H-M   'P 1'
#
loop_
_entity.id
_entity.type
_entity.pdbx_description
1 polymer ?
#
loop_
_entity_poly.entity_id
_entity_poly.type
_entity_poly.pdbx_seq_one_letter_code
_entity_poly.pdbx_strand_id
1 'polypeptide(L)'
;MAGIGFELKKMMAGKGWLGVAQAYTYSGIIGSGPWVLSILGILLASALGLSRNGVDQSAEFMSSVTYLIATSLVLSGVLQLLFVRFMADRVYEGKAEWVLPNLLGALTIMSVIAGVIGSTIALLWFRHDPIYALLMLVNFVVLCNLWLTVVFVSGLKQYQAVLLLFFISYALLLLLAWLLRTGGTLGGLLAVLAGHSTLLLTLLVLVMREYQGEAIPRFDFMQRRWIHPSLIITGVLFNLGVWIDKWIFWFAPTTSDTVNGVLRASIIYDTPF
;
A
#
# COMPACT_ATOMS: atom_id res chain seq x y z
N MET A 1 6.44 -3.11 -27.76
CA MET A 1 5.64 -3.83 -26.74
C MET A 1 4.29 -3.14 -26.57
N ALA A 2 3.19 -3.71 -27.07
CA ALA A 2 1.88 -3.04 -27.01
C ALA A 2 1.21 -3.27 -25.64
N GLY A 3 1.00 -2.22 -24.83
CA GLY A 3 0.48 -2.31 -23.45
C GLY A 3 -0.96 -2.83 -23.32
N ILE A 4 -1.48 -2.90 -22.09
CA ILE A 4 -2.83 -3.40 -21.74
C ILE A 4 -3.93 -2.64 -22.52
N GLY A 5 -3.72 -1.35 -22.81
CA GLY A 5 -4.62 -0.55 -23.64
C GLY A 5 -4.80 -1.09 -25.06
N PHE A 6 -3.84 -1.85 -25.60
CA PHE A 6 -3.95 -2.46 -26.92
C PHE A 6 -4.78 -3.75 -26.92
N GLU A 7 -4.66 -4.57 -25.87
CA GLU A 7 -5.52 -5.76 -25.63
C GLU A 7 -6.96 -5.32 -25.34
N LEU A 8 -7.16 -4.31 -24.48
CA LEU A 8 -8.47 -3.71 -24.22
C LEU A 8 -9.08 -3.13 -25.51
N LYS A 9 -8.30 -2.42 -26.32
CA LYS A 9 -8.75 -1.89 -27.62
C LYS A 9 -9.13 -3.01 -28.60
N LYS A 10 -8.45 -4.15 -28.57
CA LYS A 10 -8.76 -5.33 -29.39
C LYS A 10 -10.03 -6.04 -28.92
N MET A 11 -10.26 -6.14 -27.60
CA MET A 11 -11.53 -6.66 -27.05
C MET A 11 -12.71 -5.73 -27.33
N MET A 12 -12.50 -4.41 -27.23
CA MET A 12 -13.49 -3.38 -27.59
C MET A 12 -13.74 -3.29 -29.10
N ALA A 13 -12.86 -3.82 -29.94
CA ALA A 13 -13.08 -3.94 -31.39
C ALA A 13 -14.09 -5.05 -31.75
N GLY A 14 -14.44 -5.92 -30.79
CA GLY A 14 -15.54 -6.88 -30.93
C GLY A 14 -16.89 -6.17 -30.94
N LYS A 15 -17.66 -6.32 -32.02
CA LYS A 15 -18.98 -5.69 -32.20
C LYS A 15 -20.01 -6.29 -31.23
N GLY A 16 -20.20 -5.70 -30.05
CA GLY A 16 -21.31 -6.05 -29.16
C GLY A 16 -21.21 -5.47 -27.74
N TRP A 17 -22.36 -5.12 -27.15
CA TRP A 17 -22.47 -4.62 -25.77
C TRP A 17 -21.88 -5.58 -24.73
N LEU A 18 -21.91 -6.89 -25.00
CA LEU A 18 -21.27 -7.93 -24.18
C LEU A 18 -19.74 -7.87 -24.19
N GLY A 19 -19.13 -7.55 -25.34
CA GLY A 19 -17.67 -7.40 -25.45
C GLY A 19 -17.17 -6.16 -24.71
N VAL A 20 -17.94 -5.07 -24.78
CA VAL A 20 -17.71 -3.86 -23.99
C VAL A 20 -17.85 -4.15 -22.49
N ALA A 21 -18.93 -4.80 -22.07
CA ALA A 21 -19.14 -5.17 -20.66
C ALA A 21 -18.02 -6.08 -20.13
N GLN A 22 -17.60 -7.10 -20.89
CA GLN A 22 -16.47 -7.95 -20.52
C GLN A 22 -15.16 -7.16 -20.38
N ALA A 23 -14.85 -6.27 -21.33
CA ALA A 23 -13.66 -5.44 -21.26
C ALA A 23 -13.66 -4.53 -20.01
N TYR A 24 -14.80 -3.93 -19.67
CA TYR A 24 -14.95 -3.13 -18.45
C TYR A 24 -14.80 -3.97 -17.19
N THR A 25 -15.49 -5.11 -17.08
CA THR A 25 -15.34 -6.02 -15.92
C THR A 25 -13.91 -6.49 -15.75
N TYR A 26 -13.25 -6.84 -16.85
CA TYR A 26 -11.85 -7.28 -16.83
C TYR A 26 -10.91 -6.15 -16.40
N SER A 27 -11.10 -4.94 -16.93
CA SER A 27 -10.34 -3.75 -16.51
C SER A 27 -10.59 -3.38 -15.05
N GLY A 28 -11.82 -3.56 -14.56
CA GLY A 28 -12.19 -3.36 -13.16
C GLY A 28 -11.49 -4.36 -12.26
N ILE A 29 -11.57 -5.66 -12.55
CA ILE A 29 -10.87 -6.69 -11.76
C ILE A 29 -9.36 -6.45 -11.75
N ILE A 30 -8.77 -6.07 -12.87
CA ILE A 30 -7.34 -5.79 -12.95
C ILE A 30 -6.96 -4.52 -12.17
N GLY A 31 -7.76 -3.46 -12.27
CA GLY A 31 -7.47 -2.16 -11.64
C GLY A 31 -7.79 -2.11 -10.15
N SER A 32 -8.94 -2.65 -9.74
CA SER A 32 -9.43 -2.58 -8.36
C SER A 32 -9.28 -3.87 -7.57
N GLY A 33 -9.00 -5.01 -8.22
CA GLY A 33 -8.90 -6.32 -7.55
C GLY A 33 -7.94 -6.35 -6.36
N PRO A 34 -6.68 -5.87 -6.50
CA PRO A 34 -5.74 -5.83 -5.38
C PRO A 34 -6.23 -4.98 -4.19
N TRP A 35 -6.89 -3.86 -4.49
CA TRP A 35 -7.47 -2.96 -3.48
C TRP A 35 -8.68 -3.59 -2.78
N VAL A 36 -9.58 -4.23 -3.52
CA VAL A 36 -10.75 -4.92 -2.96
C VAL A 36 -10.32 -6.06 -2.05
N LEU A 37 -9.37 -6.91 -2.49
CA LEU A 37 -8.81 -7.97 -1.64
C LEU A 37 -8.19 -7.40 -0.36
N SER A 38 -7.54 -6.23 -0.46
CA SER A 38 -6.93 -5.57 0.68
C SER A 38 -7.94 -5.10 1.71
N ILE A 39 -8.98 -4.40 1.25
CA ILE A 39 -10.06 -3.91 2.11
C ILE A 39 -10.79 -5.09 2.78
N LEU A 40 -11.18 -6.09 1.99
CA LEU A 40 -11.87 -7.28 2.51
C LEU A 40 -11.00 -8.04 3.52
N GLY A 41 -9.71 -8.23 3.24
CA GLY A 41 -8.79 -8.92 4.13
C GLY A 41 -8.64 -8.22 5.48
N ILE A 42 -8.55 -6.89 5.49
CA ILE A 42 -8.43 -6.11 6.73
C ILE A 42 -9.75 -6.12 7.51
N LEU A 43 -10.89 -5.93 6.84
CA LEU A 43 -12.21 -5.97 7.47
C LEU A 43 -12.49 -7.34 8.10
N LEU A 44 -12.22 -8.42 7.36
CA LEU A 44 -12.36 -9.77 7.87
C LEU A 44 -11.40 -10.02 9.04
N ALA A 45 -10.16 -9.55 8.99
CA ALA A 45 -9.22 -9.68 10.11
C ALA A 45 -9.73 -8.99 11.38
N SER A 46 -10.34 -7.80 11.25
CA SER A 46 -10.99 -7.10 12.36
C SER A 46 -12.18 -7.91 12.91
N ALA A 47 -13.00 -8.47 12.02
CA ALA A 47 -14.18 -9.27 12.38
C ALA A 47 -13.87 -10.63 13.06
N LEU A 48 -12.61 -11.07 13.10
CA LEU A 48 -12.20 -12.29 13.81
C LEU A 48 -12.23 -12.18 15.34
N GLY A 49 -12.61 -11.02 15.88
CA GLY A 49 -12.75 -10.79 17.32
C GLY A 49 -11.39 -10.66 18.01
N LEU A 50 -10.59 -9.69 17.56
CA LEU A 50 -9.28 -9.39 18.15
C LEU A 50 -9.48 -8.89 19.58
N SER A 51 -9.11 -9.72 20.56
CA SER A 51 -9.32 -9.41 21.97
C SER A 51 -8.09 -9.71 22.80
N ARG A 52 -7.85 -8.91 23.83
CA ARG A 52 -6.76 -9.13 24.78
C ARG A 52 -7.32 -8.99 26.19
N ASN A 53 -7.06 -9.99 27.04
CA ASN A 53 -7.59 -10.05 28.41
C ASN A 53 -9.13 -9.88 28.49
N GLY A 54 -9.86 -10.36 27.48
CA GLY A 54 -11.33 -10.26 27.42
C GLY A 54 -11.87 -8.91 26.95
N VAL A 55 -11.00 -7.94 26.64
CA VAL A 55 -11.39 -6.65 26.06
C VAL A 55 -11.27 -6.72 24.54
N ASP A 56 -12.32 -6.34 23.82
CA ASP A 56 -12.31 -6.23 22.36
C ASP A 56 -11.45 -5.04 21.92
N GLN A 57 -10.54 -5.28 20.99
CA GLN A 57 -9.61 -4.29 20.43
C GLN A 57 -9.73 -4.18 18.92
N SER A 58 -10.81 -4.67 18.33
CA SER A 58 -11.07 -4.63 16.88
C SER A 58 -11.11 -3.19 16.36
N ALA A 59 -11.74 -2.27 17.10
CA ALA A 59 -11.76 -0.84 16.75
C ALA A 59 -10.37 -0.18 16.83
N GLU A 60 -9.55 -0.52 17.82
CA GLU A 60 -8.17 -0.04 17.93
C GLU A 60 -7.32 -0.55 16.77
N PHE A 61 -7.45 -1.83 16.41
CA PHE A 61 -6.79 -2.41 15.25
C PHE A 61 -7.19 -1.71 13.95
N MET A 62 -8.49 -1.55 13.69
CA MET A 62 -8.98 -0.93 12.47
C MET A 62 -8.53 0.53 12.34
N SER A 63 -8.56 1.28 13.45
CA SER A 63 -8.04 2.65 13.49
C SER A 63 -6.54 2.69 13.18
N SER A 64 -5.76 1.78 13.80
CA SER A 64 -4.31 1.67 13.58
C SER A 64 -3.98 1.45 12.11
N VAL A 65 -4.61 0.45 11.49
CA VAL A 65 -4.41 0.11 10.08
C VAL A 65 -4.85 1.25 9.17
N THR A 66 -5.94 1.94 9.48
CA THR A 66 -6.44 3.08 8.70
C THR A 66 -5.45 4.25 8.71
N TYR A 67 -4.91 4.62 9.88
CA TYR A 67 -3.85 5.62 9.97
C TYR A 67 -2.59 5.22 9.19
N LEU A 68 -2.18 3.95 9.29
CA LEU A 68 -1.02 3.43 8.57
C LEU A 68 -1.22 3.55 7.06
N ILE A 69 -2.37 3.12 6.53
CA ILE A 69 -2.69 3.23 5.10
C ILE A 69 -2.71 4.69 4.66
N ALA A 70 -3.44 5.56 5.37
CA ALA A 70 -3.60 6.96 5.00
C ALA A 70 -2.25 7.69 4.92
N THR A 71 -1.45 7.60 5.99
CA THR A 71 -0.17 8.31 6.08
C THR A 71 0.88 7.73 5.14
N SER A 72 0.93 6.41 4.97
CA SER A 72 1.89 5.76 4.07
C SER A 72 1.61 6.07 2.59
N LEU A 73 0.35 6.17 2.19
CA LEU A 73 -0.04 6.59 0.84
C LEU A 73 0.37 8.03 0.55
N VAL A 74 0.10 8.95 1.49
CA VAL A 74 0.50 10.36 1.35
C VAL A 74 2.01 10.49 1.23
N LEU A 75 2.77 9.82 2.11
CA LEU A 75 4.23 9.92 2.11
C LEU A 75 4.84 9.26 0.86
N SER A 76 4.41 8.05 0.50
CA SER A 76 4.93 7.35 -0.70
C SER A 76 4.51 8.04 -2.00
N GLY A 77 3.41 8.80 -1.99
CA GLY A 77 2.93 9.62 -3.11
C GLY A 77 3.98 10.59 -3.67
N VAL A 78 4.96 11.00 -2.85
CA VAL A 78 6.12 11.80 -3.28
C VAL A 78 6.89 11.13 -4.42
N LEU A 79 7.07 9.81 -4.35
CA LEU A 79 7.87 9.06 -5.32
C LEU A 79 7.03 8.28 -6.34
N GLN A 80 5.77 7.93 -6.03
CA GLN A 80 4.93 7.08 -6.89
C GLN A 80 4.91 7.54 -8.36
N LEU A 81 4.41 8.75 -8.65
CA LEU A 81 4.26 9.23 -10.03
C LEU A 81 5.59 9.56 -10.70
N LEU A 82 6.54 10.13 -9.96
CA LEU A 82 7.88 10.43 -10.46
C LEU A 82 8.58 9.15 -10.92
N PHE A 83 8.49 8.09 -10.11
CA PHE A 83 9.16 6.84 -10.39
C PHE A 83 8.51 6.09 -11.56
N VAL A 84 7.17 6.05 -11.63
CA VAL A 84 6.45 5.49 -12.80
C VAL A 84 6.89 6.16 -14.10
N ARG A 85 6.99 7.50 -14.09
CA ARG A 85 7.42 8.26 -15.27
C ARG A 85 8.85 7.89 -15.68
N PHE A 86 9.78 7.91 -14.72
CA PHE A 86 11.18 7.55 -14.95
C PHE A 86 11.32 6.16 -15.59
N MET A 87 10.57 5.19 -15.09
CA MET A 87 10.61 3.82 -15.60
C MET A 87 10.01 3.70 -16.98
N ALA A 88 8.87 4.33 -17.23
CA ALA A 88 8.24 4.34 -18.55
C ALA A 88 9.23 4.87 -19.61
N ASP A 89 9.99 5.92 -19.27
CA ASP A 89 11.01 6.48 -20.15
C ASP A 89 12.20 5.51 -20.35
N ARG A 90 12.69 4.82 -19.31
CA ARG A 90 13.77 3.81 -19.45
C ARG A 90 13.35 2.60 -20.28
N VAL A 91 12.13 2.11 -20.08
CA VAL A 91 11.57 1.00 -20.87
C VAL A 91 11.39 1.43 -22.32
N TYR A 92 10.92 2.66 -22.56
CA TYR A 92 10.78 3.21 -23.91
C TYR A 92 12.13 3.38 -24.63
N GLU A 93 13.17 3.81 -23.91
CA GLU A 93 14.55 3.92 -24.41
C GLU A 93 15.25 2.57 -24.62
N GLY A 94 14.62 1.44 -24.28
CA GLY A 94 15.22 0.11 -24.36
C GLY A 94 16.24 -0.19 -23.26
N LYS A 95 16.31 0.62 -22.20
CA LYS A 95 17.22 0.49 -21.05
C LYS A 95 16.53 -0.15 -19.85
N ALA A 96 15.87 -1.29 -20.08
CA ALA A 96 15.10 -1.99 -19.04
C ALA A 96 15.97 -2.44 -17.86
N GLU A 97 17.27 -2.66 -18.08
CA GLU A 97 18.25 -3.05 -17.08
C GLU A 97 18.48 -2.00 -15.98
N TRP A 98 18.05 -0.75 -16.21
CA TRP A 98 18.14 0.34 -15.24
C TRP A 98 16.98 0.35 -14.26
N VAL A 99 15.89 -0.35 -14.58
CA VAL A 99 14.62 -0.29 -13.84
C VAL A 99 14.76 -0.93 -12.45
N LEU A 100 15.28 -2.16 -12.37
CA LEU A 100 15.45 -2.88 -11.11
C LEU A 100 16.42 -2.17 -10.13
N PRO A 101 17.65 -1.79 -10.53
CA PRO A 101 18.57 -1.05 -9.65
C PRO A 101 17.94 0.24 -9.08
N ASN A 102 17.21 0.98 -9.91
CA ASN A 102 16.57 2.22 -9.49
C ASN A 102 15.33 1.99 -8.62
N LEU A 103 14.61 0.87 -8.79
CA LEU A 103 13.52 0.49 -7.89
C LEU A 103 14.08 0.20 -6.50
N LEU A 104 15.17 -0.56 -6.40
CA LEU A 104 15.84 -0.83 -5.13
C LEU A 104 16.34 0.47 -4.47
N GLY A 105 16.84 1.42 -5.27
CA GLY A 105 17.19 2.76 -4.77
C GLY A 105 15.99 3.55 -4.25
N ALA A 106 14.87 3.54 -4.98
CA ALA A 106 13.63 4.20 -4.55
C ALA A 106 13.10 3.61 -3.23
N LEU A 107 13.08 2.28 -3.11
CA LEU A 107 12.69 1.59 -1.88
C LEU A 107 13.64 1.88 -0.72
N THR A 108 14.94 1.98 -0.98
CA THR A 108 15.93 2.32 0.04
C THR A 108 15.69 3.73 0.58
N ILE A 109 15.54 4.72 -0.30
CA ILE A 109 15.25 6.11 0.09
C ILE A 109 13.91 6.20 0.83
N MET A 110 12.87 5.53 0.32
CA MET A 110 11.57 5.49 0.96
C MET A 110 11.66 4.88 2.36
N SER A 111 12.40 3.78 2.52
CA SER A 111 12.59 3.14 3.81
C SER A 111 13.32 4.03 4.81
N VAL A 112 14.36 4.76 4.39
CA VAL A 112 15.08 5.71 5.24
C VAL A 112 14.17 6.87 5.66
N ILE A 113 13.45 7.48 4.71
CA ILE A 113 12.57 8.62 4.99
C ILE A 113 11.40 8.19 5.90
N ALA A 114 10.71 7.10 5.57
CA ALA A 114 9.63 6.57 6.39
C ALA A 114 10.13 6.11 7.76
N GLY A 115 11.32 5.52 7.84
CA GLY A 115 11.96 5.13 9.08
C GLY A 115 12.22 6.33 9.99
N VAL A 116 12.85 7.40 9.49
CA VAL A 116 13.14 8.61 10.27
C VAL A 116 11.85 9.29 10.75
N ILE A 117 10.88 9.49 9.84
CA ILE A 117 9.60 10.13 10.18
C ILE A 117 8.82 9.26 11.18
N GLY A 118 8.69 7.97 10.89
CA GLY A 118 7.96 7.03 11.73
C GLY A 118 8.59 6.88 13.11
N SER A 119 9.92 6.77 13.21
CA SER A 119 10.62 6.70 14.49
C SER A 119 10.42 7.97 15.31
N THR A 120 10.43 9.14 14.66
CA THR A 120 10.15 10.42 15.34
C THR A 120 8.73 10.42 15.93
N ILE A 121 7.73 10.01 15.15
CA ILE A 121 6.33 9.93 15.62
C ILE A 121 6.18 8.88 16.73
N ALA A 122 6.79 7.71 16.57
CA ALA A 122 6.76 6.62 17.55
C ALA A 122 7.30 7.07 18.92
N LEU A 123 8.44 7.78 18.91
CA LEU A 123 9.08 8.29 20.14
C LEU A 123 8.28 9.42 20.81
N LEU A 124 7.64 10.29 20.03
CA LEU A 124 6.88 11.41 20.56
C LEU A 124 5.52 10.98 21.12
N TRP A 125 4.80 10.12 20.41
CA TRP A 125 3.37 9.87 20.68
C TRP A 125 3.07 8.48 21.21
N PHE A 126 3.85 7.45 20.87
CA PHE A 126 3.56 6.05 21.25
C PHE A 126 4.51 5.47 22.31
N ARG A 127 5.29 6.32 22.99
CA ARG A 127 6.29 5.92 23.99
C ARG A 127 5.77 5.02 25.13
N HIS A 128 4.46 5.05 25.39
CA HIS A 128 3.84 4.31 26.48
C HIS A 128 3.64 2.82 26.18
N ASP A 129 3.61 2.42 24.90
CA ASP A 129 3.60 1.01 24.47
C ASP A 129 4.66 0.79 23.37
N PRO A 130 5.88 0.35 23.73
CA PRO A 130 6.99 0.24 22.79
C PRO A 130 6.77 -0.87 21.74
N ILE A 131 6.01 -1.91 22.06
CA ILE A 131 5.74 -3.00 21.11
C ILE A 131 4.75 -2.52 20.06
N TYR A 132 3.66 -1.87 20.49
CA TYR A 132 2.71 -1.24 19.59
C TYR A 132 3.40 -0.19 18.70
N ALA A 133 4.24 0.68 19.29
CA ALA A 133 4.99 1.69 18.56
C ALA A 133 5.91 1.09 17.48
N LEU A 134 6.61 0.00 17.81
CA LEU A 134 7.46 -0.72 16.86
C LEU A 134 6.63 -1.35 15.73
N LEU A 135 5.51 -1.99 16.05
CA LEU A 135 4.63 -2.58 15.03
C LEU A 135 4.04 -1.52 14.09
N MET A 136 3.62 -0.37 14.61
CA MET A 136 3.18 0.77 13.80
C MET A 136 4.30 1.25 12.88
N LEU A 137 5.51 1.44 13.42
CA LEU A 137 6.68 1.88 12.64
C LEU A 137 7.01 0.91 11.50
N VAL A 138 7.14 -0.38 11.80
CA VAL A 138 7.55 -1.37 10.79
C VAL A 138 6.46 -1.54 9.73
N ASN A 139 5.18 -1.61 10.13
CA ASN A 139 4.08 -1.63 9.16
C ASN A 139 4.07 -0.37 8.28
N PHE A 140 4.32 0.81 8.84
CA PHE A 140 4.37 2.06 8.09
C PHE A 140 5.46 2.03 7.00
N VAL A 141 6.66 1.58 7.35
CA VAL A 141 7.78 1.44 6.40
C VAL A 141 7.46 0.41 5.32
N VAL A 142 6.91 -0.76 5.70
CA VAL A 142 6.53 -1.81 4.75
C VAL A 142 5.46 -1.31 3.78
N LEU A 143 4.42 -0.64 4.27
CA LEU A 143 3.36 -0.07 3.43
C LEU A 143 3.89 0.99 2.46
N CYS A 144 4.75 1.91 2.92
CA CYS A 144 5.35 2.91 2.02
C CYS A 144 6.08 2.27 0.84
N ASN A 145 6.83 1.19 1.09
CA ASN A 145 7.50 0.43 0.05
C ASN A 145 6.53 -0.36 -0.83
N LEU A 146 5.52 -1.00 -0.20
CA LEU A 146 4.51 -1.77 -0.90
C LEU A 146 3.75 -0.91 -1.91
N TRP A 147 3.36 0.31 -1.56
CA TRP A 147 2.67 1.21 -2.48
C TRP A 147 3.51 1.52 -3.73
N LEU A 148 4.82 1.77 -3.56
CA LEU A 148 5.72 1.97 -4.69
C LEU A 148 5.82 0.73 -5.57
N THR A 149 5.97 -0.45 -4.97
CA THR A 149 6.06 -1.72 -5.70
C THR A 149 4.75 -2.10 -6.39
N VAL A 150 3.59 -1.85 -5.79
CA VAL A 150 2.29 -2.16 -6.41
C VAL A 150 2.05 -1.26 -7.62
N VAL A 151 2.31 0.04 -7.49
CA VAL A 151 2.21 0.98 -8.62
C VAL A 151 3.16 0.58 -9.74
N PHE A 152 4.40 0.16 -9.41
CA PHE A 152 5.34 -0.41 -10.39
C PHE A 152 4.76 -1.61 -11.11
N VAL A 153 4.32 -2.61 -10.35
CA VAL A 153 3.92 -3.91 -10.88
C VAL A 153 2.62 -3.82 -11.68
N SER A 154 1.77 -2.83 -11.39
CA SER A 154 0.58 -2.52 -12.19
C SER A 154 0.90 -2.14 -13.65
N GLY A 155 2.12 -1.66 -13.91
CA GLY A 155 2.62 -1.41 -15.27
C GLY A 155 3.04 -2.68 -16.02
N LEU A 156 3.21 -3.81 -15.31
CA LEU A 156 3.59 -5.09 -15.90
C LEU A 156 2.37 -5.82 -16.45
N LYS A 157 2.60 -6.64 -17.47
CA LYS A 157 1.56 -7.46 -18.09
C LYS A 157 1.23 -8.75 -17.33
N GLN A 158 1.62 -8.86 -16.06
CA GLN A 158 1.49 -10.09 -15.27
C GLN A 158 0.34 -10.02 -14.23
N TYR A 159 -0.80 -9.43 -14.58
CA TYR A 159 -1.92 -9.17 -13.65
C TYR A 159 -2.42 -10.41 -12.89
N GLN A 160 -2.45 -11.60 -13.51
CA GLN A 160 -2.87 -12.83 -12.83
C GLN A 160 -1.92 -13.22 -11.69
N ALA A 161 -0.61 -13.10 -11.92
CA ALA A 161 0.39 -13.37 -10.89
C ALA A 161 0.25 -12.37 -9.74
N VAL A 162 0.04 -11.08 -10.04
CA VAL A 162 -0.17 -10.04 -9.03
C VAL A 162 -1.39 -10.36 -8.17
N LEU A 163 -2.54 -10.63 -8.80
CA LEU A 163 -3.77 -10.98 -8.09
C LEU A 163 -3.60 -12.22 -7.20
N LEU A 164 -2.91 -13.25 -7.69
CA LEU A 164 -2.62 -14.46 -6.92
C LEU A 164 -1.73 -14.17 -5.70
N LEU A 165 -0.70 -13.33 -5.86
CA LEU A 165 0.19 -12.94 -4.75
C LEU A 165 -0.56 -12.13 -3.70
N PHE A 166 -1.46 -11.23 -4.11
CA PHE A 166 -2.36 -10.54 -3.19
C PHE A 166 -3.22 -11.54 -2.43
N PHE A 167 -3.87 -12.48 -3.13
CA PHE A 167 -4.71 -13.50 -2.50
C PHE A 167 -3.95 -14.34 -1.47
N ILE A 168 -2.78 -14.87 -1.82
CA ILE A 168 -1.94 -15.68 -0.91
C ILE A 168 -1.52 -14.87 0.31
N SER A 169 -1.10 -13.61 0.11
CA SER A 169 -0.62 -12.76 1.19
C SER A 169 -1.73 -12.37 2.17
N TYR A 170 -2.94 -12.09 1.66
CA TYR A 170 -4.11 -11.81 2.51
C TYR A 170 -4.69 -13.06 3.16
N ALA A 171 -4.60 -14.24 2.52
CA ALA A 171 -4.93 -15.51 3.17
C ALA A 171 -3.98 -15.80 4.34
N LEU A 172 -2.68 -15.54 4.18
CA LEU A 172 -1.70 -15.63 5.26
C LEU A 172 -2.01 -14.65 6.39
N LEU A 173 -2.32 -13.39 6.06
CA LEU A 173 -2.74 -12.36 7.02
C LEU A 173 -3.93 -12.86 7.85
N LEU A 174 -4.99 -13.35 7.20
CA LEU A 174 -6.19 -13.83 7.89
C LEU A 174 -5.90 -15.05 8.78
N LEU A 175 -5.08 -15.99 8.30
CA LEU A 175 -4.66 -17.14 9.09
C LEU A 175 -3.91 -16.71 10.35
N LEU A 176 -2.95 -15.78 10.21
CA LEU A 176 -2.18 -15.27 11.35
C LEU A 176 -3.04 -14.42 12.29
N ALA A 177 -3.96 -13.61 11.77
CA ALA A 177 -4.89 -12.83 12.57
C ALA A 177 -5.78 -13.76 13.41
N TRP A 178 -6.26 -14.86 12.82
CA TRP A 178 -7.03 -15.87 13.55
C TRP A 178 -6.20 -16.58 14.63
N LEU A 179 -4.96 -16.97 14.32
CA LEU A 179 -4.06 -17.63 15.28
C LEU A 179 -3.65 -16.71 16.43
N LEU A 180 -3.43 -15.43 16.15
CA LEU A 180 -2.93 -14.42 17.09
C LEU A 180 -4.05 -13.56 17.71
N ARG A 181 -5.32 -13.92 17.51
CA ARG A 181 -6.48 -13.09 17.91
C ARG A 181 -6.52 -12.74 19.39
N THR A 182 -5.99 -13.61 20.26
CA THR A 182 -5.91 -13.40 21.73
C THR A 182 -4.83 -12.39 22.13
N GLY A 183 -3.96 -12.01 21.20
CA GLY A 183 -3.01 -10.90 21.34
C GLY A 183 -3.64 -9.53 21.07
N GLY A 184 -4.95 -9.47 20.73
CA GLY A 184 -5.66 -8.24 20.41
C GLY A 184 -5.03 -7.48 19.25
N THR A 185 -4.92 -6.15 19.36
CA THR A 185 -4.38 -5.30 18.29
C THR A 185 -2.94 -5.65 17.93
N LEU A 186 -2.10 -6.04 18.89
CA LEU A 186 -0.71 -6.43 18.61
C LEU A 186 -0.64 -7.67 17.71
N GLY A 187 -1.48 -8.66 17.99
CA GLY A 187 -1.61 -9.86 17.16
C GLY A 187 -2.10 -9.54 15.74
N GLY A 188 -3.10 -8.65 15.63
CA GLY A 188 -3.58 -8.15 14.35
C GLY A 188 -2.50 -7.41 13.56
N LEU A 189 -1.77 -6.48 14.18
CA LEU A 189 -0.70 -5.72 13.54
C LEU A 189 0.49 -6.60 13.11
N LEU A 190 0.79 -7.66 13.86
CA LEU A 190 1.77 -8.68 13.46
C LEU A 190 1.29 -9.47 12.23
N ALA A 191 0.02 -9.84 12.19
CA ALA A 191 -0.57 -10.54 11.05
C ALA A 191 -0.56 -9.67 9.78
N VAL A 192 -0.92 -8.39 9.91
CA VAL A 192 -0.82 -7.39 8.83
C VAL A 192 0.61 -7.27 8.34
N LEU A 193 1.56 -7.12 9.27
CA LEU A 193 2.98 -7.00 8.94
C LEU A 193 3.48 -8.20 8.15
N ALA A 194 3.17 -9.41 8.60
CA ALA A 194 3.58 -10.65 7.93
C ALA A 194 2.95 -10.79 6.53
N GLY A 195 1.66 -10.49 6.39
CA GLY A 195 0.96 -10.50 5.12
C GLY A 195 1.53 -9.49 4.12
N HIS A 196 1.66 -8.22 4.51
CA HIS A 196 2.20 -7.18 3.63
C HIS A 196 3.68 -7.33 3.33
N SER A 197 4.48 -7.82 4.28
CA SER A 197 5.90 -8.14 4.02
C SER A 197 6.03 -9.28 3.01
N THR A 198 5.22 -10.32 3.15
CA THR A 198 5.17 -11.43 2.18
C THR A 198 4.77 -10.93 0.79
N LEU A 199 3.77 -10.05 0.72
CA LEU A 199 3.34 -9.44 -0.53
C LEU A 199 4.47 -8.59 -1.15
N LEU A 200 5.11 -7.72 -0.37
CA LEU A 200 6.21 -6.88 -0.84
C LEU A 200 7.36 -7.74 -1.38
N LEU A 201 7.81 -8.73 -0.62
CA LEU A 201 8.92 -9.60 -1.01
C LEU A 201 8.60 -10.42 -2.26
N THR A 202 7.39 -10.98 -2.35
CA THR A 202 7.00 -11.78 -3.51
C THR A 202 6.79 -10.94 -4.76
N LEU A 203 6.25 -9.71 -4.63
CA LEU A 203 6.20 -8.76 -5.73
C LEU A 203 7.60 -8.32 -6.17
N LEU A 204 8.55 -8.15 -5.23
CA LEU A 204 9.94 -7.85 -5.60
C LEU A 204 10.60 -9.00 -6.35
N VAL A 205 10.37 -10.25 -5.92
CA VAL A 205 10.82 -11.43 -6.68
C VAL A 205 10.21 -11.44 -8.08
N LEU A 206 8.94 -11.07 -8.23
CA LEU A 206 8.29 -10.95 -9.54
C LEU A 206 8.99 -9.91 -10.43
N VAL A 207 9.32 -8.74 -9.87
CA VAL A 207 10.06 -7.69 -10.60
C VAL A 207 11.46 -8.16 -10.98
N MET A 208 12.19 -8.80 -10.07
CA MET A 208 13.54 -9.32 -10.33
C MET A 208 13.56 -10.41 -11.41
N ARG A 209 12.46 -11.16 -11.58
CA ARG A 209 12.32 -12.14 -12.67
C ARG A 209 12.04 -11.49 -14.02
N GLU A 210 11.28 -10.39 -14.04
CA GLU A 210 10.90 -9.69 -15.26
C GLU A 210 12.03 -8.80 -15.79
N TYR A 211 12.74 -8.08 -14.91
CA TYR A 211 13.81 -7.16 -15.27
C TYR A 211 15.17 -7.75 -14.92
N GLN A 212 15.95 -8.06 -15.96
CA GLN A 212 17.36 -8.41 -15.80
C GLN A 212 18.15 -7.14 -15.49
N GLY A 213 18.77 -7.06 -14.30
CA GLY A 213 19.57 -5.92 -13.88
C GLY A 213 20.39 -6.24 -12.63
N GLU A 214 21.36 -5.39 -12.32
CA GLU A 214 22.16 -5.54 -11.11
C GLU A 214 21.28 -5.41 -9.86
N ALA A 215 21.44 -6.31 -8.90
CA ALA A 215 20.74 -6.25 -7.60
C ALA A 215 21.39 -5.24 -6.64
N ILE A 216 21.82 -4.09 -7.16
CA ILE A 216 22.50 -3.03 -6.42
C ILE A 216 21.66 -1.75 -6.52
N PRO A 217 21.31 -1.10 -5.39
CA PRO A 217 20.57 0.15 -5.41
C PRO A 217 21.28 1.24 -6.23
N ARG A 218 20.55 1.85 -7.17
CA ARG A 218 20.97 3.05 -7.92
C ARG A 218 19.97 4.18 -7.73
N PHE A 219 20.45 5.42 -7.83
CA PHE A 219 19.66 6.61 -7.54
C PHE A 219 19.57 7.55 -8.75
N ASP A 220 19.61 7.01 -9.97
CA ASP A 220 19.59 7.79 -11.20
C ASP A 220 18.32 8.63 -11.32
N PHE A 221 17.18 8.12 -10.82
CA PHE A 221 15.90 8.85 -10.80
C PHE A 221 15.94 10.16 -10.00
N MET A 222 16.93 10.35 -9.12
CA MET A 222 17.14 11.58 -8.35
C MET A 222 17.97 12.63 -9.11
N GLN A 223 18.45 12.33 -10.33
CA GLN A 223 19.10 13.35 -11.15
C GLN A 223 18.09 14.41 -11.56
N ARG A 224 18.47 15.69 -11.48
CA ARG A 224 17.59 16.85 -11.70
C ARG A 224 16.76 16.79 -12.99
N ARG A 225 17.29 16.17 -14.06
CA ARG A 225 16.59 15.98 -15.34
C ARG A 225 15.35 15.07 -15.28
N TRP A 226 15.27 14.18 -14.29
CA TRP A 226 14.16 13.23 -14.11
C TRP A 226 13.19 13.66 -13.01
N ILE A 227 13.54 14.71 -12.25
CA ILE A 227 12.69 15.25 -11.21
C ILE A 227 11.69 16.20 -11.84
N HIS A 228 10.42 15.79 -11.86
CA HIS A 228 9.29 16.62 -12.26
C HIS A 228 8.48 17.03 -11.03
N PRO A 229 8.63 18.27 -10.53
CA PRO A 229 7.93 18.71 -9.31
C PRO A 229 6.41 18.59 -9.41
N SER A 230 5.85 18.80 -10.60
CA SER A 230 4.41 18.63 -10.85
C SER A 230 3.92 17.21 -10.57
N LEU A 231 4.72 16.17 -10.85
CA LEU A 231 4.37 14.78 -10.55
C LEU A 231 4.44 14.48 -9.06
N ILE A 232 5.43 15.03 -8.36
CA ILE A 232 5.57 14.91 -6.91
C ILE A 232 4.35 15.55 -6.22
N ILE A 233 4.05 16.80 -6.58
CA ILE A 233 2.93 17.56 -6.00
C ILE A 233 1.61 16.86 -6.30
N THR A 234 1.40 16.40 -7.54
CA THR A 234 0.18 15.66 -7.90
C THR A 234 0.03 14.39 -7.07
N GLY A 235 1.11 13.61 -6.90
CA GLY A 235 1.07 12.37 -6.13
C GLY A 235 0.71 12.61 -4.66
N VAL A 236 1.28 13.64 -4.04
CA VAL A 236 0.97 14.01 -2.65
C VAL A 236 -0.44 14.57 -2.52
N LEU A 237 -0.83 15.55 -3.35
CA LEU A 237 -2.15 16.19 -3.27
C LEU A 237 -3.29 15.22 -3.60
N PHE A 238 -3.07 14.28 -4.52
CA PHE A 238 -4.05 13.24 -4.82
C PHE A 238 -4.33 12.38 -3.59
N ASN A 239 -3.27 11.84 -2.97
CA ASN A 239 -3.42 11.01 -1.77
C ASN A 239 -3.97 11.82 -0.59
N LEU A 240 -3.54 13.08 -0.42
CA LEU A 240 -4.12 13.98 0.59
C LEU A 240 -5.61 14.19 0.34
N GLY A 241 -6.02 14.47 -0.89
CA GLY A 241 -7.42 14.68 -1.25
C GLY A 241 -8.32 13.47 -0.94
N VAL A 242 -7.79 12.25 -1.05
CA VAL A 242 -8.51 11.00 -0.73
C VAL A 242 -8.72 10.82 0.79
N TRP A 243 -7.86 11.40 1.63
CA TRP A 243 -7.84 11.16 3.08
C TRP A 243 -8.14 12.39 3.95
N ILE A 244 -8.20 13.59 3.35
CA ILE A 244 -8.36 14.85 4.09
C ILE A 244 -9.68 14.93 4.84
N ASP A 245 -10.73 14.30 4.30
CA ASP A 245 -12.03 14.12 4.93
C ASP A 245 -11.89 13.50 6.33
N LYS A 246 -11.20 12.36 6.43
CA LYS A 246 -11.02 11.62 7.69
C LYS A 246 -10.18 12.42 8.66
N TRP A 247 -9.10 13.05 8.18
CA TRP A 247 -8.26 13.88 9.04
C TRP A 247 -9.06 15.03 9.65
N ILE A 248 -9.94 15.68 8.87
CA ILE A 248 -10.84 16.72 9.39
C ILE A 248 -11.74 16.13 10.49
N PHE A 249 -12.39 14.99 10.26
CA PHE A 249 -13.28 14.37 11.25
C PHE A 249 -12.54 13.87 12.50
N TRP A 250 -11.32 13.36 12.37
CA TRP A 250 -10.49 12.88 13.48
C TRP A 250 -9.99 14.00 14.39
N PHE A 251 -9.93 15.24 13.91
CA PHE A 251 -9.48 16.39 14.69
C PHE A 251 -10.60 17.42 14.99
N ALA A 252 -11.80 17.25 14.44
CA ALA A 252 -12.93 18.10 14.74
C ALA A 252 -13.51 17.81 16.14
N PRO A 253 -13.74 18.82 17.01
CA PRO A 253 -14.20 18.61 18.38
C PRO A 253 -15.54 17.87 18.51
N THR A 254 -16.41 17.97 17.50
CA THR A 254 -17.76 17.40 17.52
C THR A 254 -17.84 15.94 17.07
N THR A 255 -16.79 15.41 16.44
CA THR A 255 -16.81 14.07 15.82
C THR A 255 -15.61 13.21 16.20
N SER A 256 -14.68 13.73 17.01
CA SER A 256 -13.42 13.06 17.34
C SER A 256 -13.52 12.32 18.67
N ASP A 257 -13.35 11.00 18.62
CA ASP A 257 -13.27 10.11 19.77
C ASP A 257 -11.86 9.55 19.94
N THR A 258 -11.39 9.42 21.19
CA THR A 258 -10.08 8.85 21.48
C THR A 258 -10.13 7.33 21.46
N VAL A 259 -9.25 6.69 20.70
CA VAL A 259 -9.22 5.23 20.54
C VAL A 259 -8.33 4.57 21.60
N ASN A 260 -7.06 4.99 21.69
CA ASN A 260 -6.07 4.43 22.63
C ASN A 260 -5.23 5.53 23.31
N GLY A 261 -5.79 6.74 23.43
CA GLY A 261 -5.13 7.91 24.01
C GLY A 261 -4.17 8.63 23.04
N VAL A 262 -3.84 8.02 21.90
CA VAL A 262 -3.02 8.64 20.84
C VAL A 262 -3.82 8.79 19.55
N LEU A 263 -4.40 7.69 19.07
CA LEU A 263 -5.23 7.70 17.86
C LEU A 263 -6.61 8.26 18.14
N ARG A 264 -7.17 8.93 17.13
CA ARG A 264 -8.53 9.48 17.13
C ARG A 264 -9.31 8.93 15.94
N ALA A 265 -10.57 8.62 16.15
CA ALA A 265 -11.46 8.16 15.09
C ALA A 265 -12.79 8.90 15.18
N SER A 266 -13.59 8.86 14.12
CA SER A 266 -14.96 9.38 14.15
C SER A 266 -15.94 8.23 14.05
N ILE A 267 -16.67 7.96 15.13
CA ILE A 267 -17.65 6.87 15.17
C ILE A 267 -18.74 7.07 14.11
N ILE A 268 -19.09 8.32 13.79
CA ILE A 268 -20.15 8.63 12.82
C ILE A 268 -19.66 8.45 11.39
N TYR A 269 -18.36 8.64 11.13
CA TYR A 269 -17.80 8.68 9.78
C TYR A 269 -17.09 7.37 9.38
N ASP A 270 -16.40 6.71 10.31
CA ASP A 270 -15.52 5.58 10.03
C ASP A 270 -16.23 4.19 10.07
N THR A 271 -17.55 4.16 10.31
CA THR A 271 -18.39 2.93 10.39
C THR A 271 -18.53 2.16 9.06
N PRO A 272 -18.74 0.82 9.11
CA PRO A 272 -19.28 0.06 10.23
C PRO A 272 -18.18 -0.66 11.01
N PHE A 273 -18.01 -0.25 12.26
CA PHE A 273 -17.40 -1.14 13.25
C PHE A 273 -18.29 -2.39 13.42
#